data_AF-A0A7J2YBA1-F1
#
_entry.id   AF-A0A7J2YBA1-F1
#
_cell.length_a   1.000
_cell.length_b   1.000
_cell.length_c   1.000
_cell.angle_alpha   90.00
_cell.angle_beta   90.00
_cell.angle_gamma   90.00
#
_symmetry.space_group_name_H-M   'P 1'
#
loop_
_entity.id
_entity.type
_entity.pdbx_description
1 polymer ?
#
loop_
_entity_poly.entity_id
_entity_poly.type
_entity_poly.pdbx_seq_one_letter_code
_entity_poly.pdbx_strand_id
1 'polypeptide(L)'
;MNMVTEVSPKFSSVIRALDSPLRVELVKILLEKPRSAPDIYQTLITTGFDIGDRDTVYKALQMLVDAGILEKYYEMAVKRICYRVATKRILIDIPTLDLTAST
;
A
#
# COMPACT_ATOMS: atom_id res chain seq x y z
N MET A 1 -6.88 30.29 -0.44
CA MET A 1 -6.74 29.71 -1.79
C MET A 1 -5.73 28.58 -1.65
N ASN A 2 -6.20 27.38 -1.29
CA ASN A 2 -5.30 26.25 -1.03
C ASN A 2 -5.04 25.55 -2.35
N MET A 3 -3.81 25.64 -2.84
CA MET A 3 -3.33 24.81 -3.94
C MET A 3 -3.32 23.37 -3.43
N VAL A 4 -4.33 22.60 -3.83
CA VAL A 4 -4.25 21.15 -3.73
C VAL A 4 -3.33 20.73 -4.88
N THR A 5 -2.08 20.45 -4.55
CA THR A 5 -1.15 19.79 -5.47
C THR A 5 -1.70 18.38 -5.71
N GLU A 6 -2.46 18.19 -6.79
CA GLU A 6 -2.84 16.85 -7.26
C GLU A 6 -1.58 16.15 -7.76
N VAL A 7 -0.88 15.48 -6.85
CA VAL A 7 0.15 14.51 -7.22
C VAL A 7 -0.58 13.22 -7.55
N SER A 8 -0.99 13.05 -8.81
CA SER A 8 -1.48 11.77 -9.30
C SER A 8 -0.30 10.79 -9.36
N PRO A 9 -0.28 9.70 -8.56
CA PRO A 9 0.77 8.69 -8.68
C PRO A 9 0.76 8.13 -10.11
N LYS A 10 1.94 7.87 -10.67
CA LYS A 10 2.05 7.31 -12.01
C LYS A 10 1.23 6.02 -12.09
N PHE A 11 0.41 5.86 -13.12
CA PHE A 11 -0.42 4.66 -13.31
C PHE A 11 0.37 3.36 -13.09
N SER A 12 1.56 3.26 -13.67
CA SER A 12 2.46 2.11 -13.52
C SER A 12 2.93 1.86 -12.08
N SER A 13 3.11 2.90 -11.25
CA SER A 13 3.48 2.71 -9.85
C SER A 13 2.33 2.14 -9.03
N VAL A 14 1.08 2.55 -9.31
CA VAL A 14 -0.10 2.00 -8.65
C VAL A 14 -0.29 0.53 -9.02
N ILE A 15 -0.23 0.21 -10.32
CA ILE A 15 -0.32 -1.18 -10.79
C ILE A 15 0.78 -2.04 -10.17
N ARG A 16 2.04 -1.59 -10.25
CA ARG A 16 3.17 -2.33 -9.67
C ARG A 16 3.04 -2.49 -8.15
N ALA A 17 2.52 -1.49 -7.44
CA ALA A 17 2.32 -1.57 -6.00
C ALA A 17 1.22 -2.58 -5.63
N LEU A 18 0.21 -2.78 -6.47
CA LEU A 18 -0.85 -3.77 -6.24
C LEU A 18 -0.58 -5.14 -6.88
N ASP A 19 0.38 -5.25 -7.79
CA ASP A 19 0.82 -6.51 -8.40
C ASP A 19 1.76 -7.30 -7.44
N SER A 20 1.26 -7.59 -6.24
CA SER A 20 1.92 -8.47 -5.28
C SER A 20 0.90 -9.01 -4.28
N PRO A 21 0.86 -10.34 -4.07
CA PRO A 21 -0.03 -10.95 -3.08
C PRO A 21 0.18 -10.37 -1.67
N LEU A 22 1.44 -10.17 -1.27
CA LEU A 22 1.76 -9.56 0.02
C LEU A 22 1.18 -8.15 0.11
N ARG A 23 1.47 -7.27 -0.86
CA ARG A 23 1.00 -5.88 -0.80
C ARG A 23 -0.52 -5.77 -0.80
N VAL A 24 -1.20 -6.62 -1.56
CA VAL A 24 -2.67 -6.73 -1.51
C VAL A 24 -3.14 -7.15 -0.11
N GLU A 25 -2.50 -8.13 0.50
CA GLU A 25 -2.86 -8.59 1.84
C GLU A 25 -2.61 -7.50 2.91
N LEU A 26 -1.52 -6.75 2.79
CA LEU A 26 -1.24 -5.59 3.65
C LEU A 26 -2.36 -4.55 3.58
N VAL A 27 -2.86 -4.25 2.37
CA VAL A 27 -3.97 -3.31 2.19
C VAL A 27 -5.23 -3.85 2.85
N LYS A 28 -5.56 -5.14 2.71
CA LYS A 28 -6.72 -5.75 3.39
C LYS A 28 -6.65 -5.63 4.90
N ILE A 29 -5.50 -5.97 5.50
CA ILE A 29 -5.28 -5.85 6.95
C ILE A 29 -5.48 -4.41 7.42
N LEU A 30 -5.05 -3.43 6.62
CA LEU A 30 -5.14 -2.00 6.93
C LEU A 30 -6.51 -1.37 6.61
N LEU A 31 -7.35 -2.04 5.81
CA LEU A 31 -8.74 -1.64 5.60
C LEU A 31 -9.58 -1.87 6.86
N GLU A 32 -9.24 -2.85 7.70
CA GLU A 32 -9.92 -3.08 8.98
C GLU A 32 -9.65 -1.94 9.97
N LYS A 33 -8.37 -1.60 10.13
CA LYS A 33 -7.92 -0.51 11.01
C LYS A 33 -6.45 -0.16 10.74
N PRO A 34 -6.01 1.06 11.09
CA PRO A 34 -4.60 1.41 11.08
C PRO A 34 -3.77 0.50 12.00
N ARG A 35 -2.56 0.14 11.57
CA ARG A 35 -1.65 -0.74 12.32
C ARG A 35 -0.19 -0.36 12.10
N SER A 36 0.67 -0.74 13.04
CA SER A 36 2.12 -0.63 12.87
C SER A 36 2.69 -1.84 12.12
N ALA A 37 3.87 -1.70 11.52
CA ALA A 37 4.51 -2.80 10.80
C ALA A 37 4.73 -4.07 11.66
N PRO A 38 5.13 -3.99 12.94
CA PRO A 38 5.17 -5.17 13.82
C PRO A 38 3.81 -5.85 14.00
N ASP A 39 2.73 -5.06 14.18
CA ASP A 39 1.38 -5.62 14.37
C ASP A 39 0.87 -6.28 13.08
N ILE A 40 1.21 -5.71 11.93
CA ILE A 40 0.91 -6.26 10.60
C ILE A 40 1.65 -7.59 10.39
N TYR A 41 2.95 -7.62 10.67
CA TYR A 41 3.76 -8.84 10.57
C TYR A 41 3.20 -9.95 11.46
N GLN A 42 2.82 -9.61 12.70
CA GLN A 42 2.20 -10.58 13.60
C GLN A 42 0.86 -11.09 13.04
N THR A 43 0.05 -10.22 12.45
CA THR A 43 -1.22 -10.59 11.81
C THR A 43 -0.98 -11.59 10.67
N LEU A 44 0.00 -11.33 9.79
CA LEU A 44 0.36 -12.21 8.67
C LEU A 44 0.79 -13.61 9.15
N ILE A 45 1.64 -13.69 10.17
CA ILE A 45 2.04 -14.99 10.73
C ILE A 45 0.83 -15.73 11.30
N THR A 46 -0.01 -15.04 12.06
CA THR A 46 -1.18 -15.65 12.70
C THR A 46 -2.21 -16.14 11.68
N THR A 47 -2.31 -15.50 10.52
CA THR A 47 -3.19 -15.95 9.42
C THR A 47 -2.54 -17.01 8.51
N GLY A 48 -1.30 -17.42 8.80
CA GLY A 48 -0.58 -18.44 8.02
C GLY A 48 -0.05 -17.94 6.67
N PHE A 49 0.09 -16.61 6.50
CA PHE A 49 0.69 -16.05 5.30
C PHE A 49 2.19 -16.33 5.29
N ASP A 50 2.69 -16.91 4.19
CA ASP A 50 4.12 -17.19 4.03
C ASP A 50 4.92 -15.91 3.82
N ILE A 51 5.72 -15.54 4.83
CA ILE A 51 6.56 -14.36 4.81
C ILE A 51 7.87 -14.62 5.54
N GLY A 52 8.98 -14.28 4.89
CA GLY A 52 10.31 -14.54 5.44
C GLY A 52 10.63 -13.69 6.66
N ASP A 53 10.65 -12.36 6.51
CA ASP A 53 11.08 -11.45 7.56
C ASP A 53 10.24 -10.18 7.67
N ARG A 54 10.48 -9.42 8.74
CA ARG A 54 9.83 -8.13 8.99
C ARG A 54 10.24 -7.07 7.98
N ASP A 55 11.48 -7.11 7.49
CA ASP A 55 12.01 -6.14 6.53
C ASP A 55 11.24 -6.17 5.20
N THR A 56 10.77 -7.35 4.81
CA THR A 56 9.90 -7.56 3.66
C THR A 56 8.58 -6.80 3.83
N VAL A 57 8.00 -6.81 5.04
CA VAL A 57 6.81 -6.00 5.36
C VAL A 57 7.12 -4.51 5.24
N TYR A 58 8.22 -4.02 5.83
CA TYR A 58 8.59 -2.60 5.76
C TYR A 58 8.78 -2.12 4.32
N LYS A 59 9.49 -2.89 3.49
CA LYS A 59 9.68 -2.58 2.06
C LYS A 59 8.36 -2.57 1.31
N ALA A 60 7.51 -3.56 1.53
CA ALA A 60 6.19 -3.65 0.90
C ALA A 60 5.27 -2.47 1.29
N LEU A 61 5.27 -2.07 2.57
CA LEU A 61 4.54 -0.89 3.05
C LEU A 61 5.06 0.39 2.41
N GLN A 62 6.38 0.57 2.32
CA GLN A 62 6.95 1.78 1.72
C GLN A 62 6.59 1.89 0.24
N MET A 63 6.58 0.78 -0.53
CA MET A 63 6.11 0.80 -1.92
C MET A 63 4.65 1.25 -2.06
N LEU A 64 3.78 0.82 -1.15
CA LEU A 64 2.38 1.24 -1.14
C LEU A 64 2.21 2.71 -0.75
N VAL A 65 3.08 3.23 0.14
CA VAL A 65 3.13 4.65 0.50
C VAL A 65 3.62 5.50 -0.68
N ASP A 66 4.68 5.06 -1.35
CA ASP A 66 5.24 5.76 -2.51
C ASP A 66 4.24 5.82 -3.68
N ALA A 67 3.36 4.82 -3.78
CA ALA A 67 2.26 4.77 -4.74
C ALA A 67 1.00 5.55 -4.29
N GLY A 68 1.00 6.17 -3.11
CA GLY A 68 -0.14 6.93 -2.56
C GLY A 68 -1.32 6.08 -2.11
N ILE A 69 -1.18 4.76 -2.06
CA ILE A 69 -2.24 3.84 -1.61
C ILE A 69 -2.38 3.90 -0.08
N LEU A 70 -1.24 3.91 0.61
CA LEU A 70 -1.16 4.06 2.06
C LEU A 70 -0.53 5.41 2.43
N GLU A 71 -0.77 5.83 3.65
CA GLU A 71 0.02 6.88 4.30
C GLU A 71 0.66 6.34 5.58
N LYS A 72 1.85 6.87 5.90
CA LYS A 72 2.58 6.61 7.14
C LYS A 72 2.42 7.80 8.07
N TYR A 73 2.11 7.55 9.34
CA TYR A 73 1.96 8.60 10.35
C TYR A 73 2.49 8.12 11.70
N TYR A 74 2.82 9.05 12.58
CA TYR A 74 3.25 8.73 13.94
C TYR A 74 2.05 8.79 14.88
N GLU A 75 1.69 7.66 15.49
CA GLU A 75 0.61 7.59 16.46
C GLU A 75 1.14 7.92 17.86
N MET A 76 0.72 9.07 18.39
CA MET A 76 1.22 9.61 19.65
C MET A 76 0.82 8.75 20.85
N ALA A 77 -0.39 8.17 20.83
CA ALA A 77 -0.90 7.39 21.95
C ALA A 77 -0.05 6.14 22.23
N VAL A 78 0.45 5.51 21.17
CA VAL A 78 1.26 4.28 21.25
C VAL A 78 2.72 4.48 20.83
N LYS A 79 3.13 5.74 20.62
CA LYS A 79 4.49 6.20 20.28
C LYS A 79 5.17 5.38 19.18
N ARG A 80 4.44 5.07 18.11
CA ARG A 80 4.95 4.23 17.00
C ARG A 80 4.49 4.74 15.64
N ILE A 81 5.20 4.34 14.59
CA ILE A 81 4.77 4.57 13.20
C ILE A 81 3.66 3.59 12.87
N CYS A 82 2.56 4.12 12.37
CA CYS A 82 1.40 3.39 11.89
C CYS A 82 1.15 3.70 10.41
N TYR A 83 0.42 2.80 9.77
CA TYR A 83 0.02 2.89 8.39
C TYR A 83 -1.51 2.86 8.32
N ARG A 84 -2.09 3.60 7.37
CA ARG A 84 -3.52 3.54 7.06
C ARG A 84 -3.76 3.71 5.57
N VAL A 85 -4.91 3.24 5.10
CA VAL A 85 -5.33 3.44 3.70
C VAL A 85 -5.62 4.92 3.47
N ALA A 86 -4.89 5.53 2.55
CA ALA A 86 -5.07 6.92 2.14
C ALA A 86 -6.06 7.03 0.98
N THR A 87 -6.05 6.04 0.08
CA THR A 87 -6.86 6.02 -1.14
C THR A 87 -8.03 5.06 -1.02
N LYS A 88 -9.27 5.58 -1.05
CA LYS A 88 -10.51 4.78 -0.95
C LYS A 88 -10.97 4.19 -2.28
N ARG A 89 -10.58 4.80 -3.40
CA ARG A 89 -10.97 4.39 -4.76
C ARG A 89 -9.82 4.64 -5.70
N ILE A 90 -9.54 3.65 -6.55
CA ILE A 90 -8.59 3.77 -7.66
C ILE A 90 -9.44 3.69 -8.93
N LEU A 91 -9.50 4.80 -9.68
CA LEU A 91 -10.13 4.85 -10.99
C LEU A 91 -9.02 4.83 -12.03
N ILE A 92 -9.07 3.84 -12.93
CA ILE A 92 -8.14 3.75 -14.06
C ILE A 92 -8.97 4.03 -15.31
N ASP A 93 -8.69 5.15 -15.96
CA ASP A 93 -9.23 5.44 -17.29
C ASP A 93 -8.24 4.92 -18.33
N ILE A 94 -8.73 4.11 -19.27
CA ILE A 94 -7.95 3.48 -20.33
C ILE A 94 -8.48 3.97 -21.70
N PRO A 95 -8.35 5.27 -22.04
CA PRO A 95 -8.98 5.77 -23.26
C PRO A 95 -8.21 5.40 -24.54
N THR A 96 -6.89 5.13 -24.45
CA THR A 96 -6.01 4.97 -25.64
C THR A 96 -4.88 3.94 -25.45
N LEU A 97 -5.08 2.91 -24.62
CA LEU A 97 -4.01 1.96 -24.31
C LEU A 97 -3.80 0.98 -25.48
N ASP A 98 -2.91 1.33 -26.41
CA ASP A 98 -2.37 0.41 -27.41
C ASP A 98 -1.47 -0.61 -26.71
N LEU A 99 -2.06 -1.74 -26.33
CA LEU A 99 -1.33 -2.91 -25.83
C LEU A 99 -0.97 -3.82 -27.00
N THR A 100 0.25 -3.71 -27.51
CA THR A 100 0.80 -4.73 -28.40
C THR A 100 1.46 -5.83 -27.58
N ALA A 101 0.87 -7.02 -27.56
CA ALA A 101 1.54 -8.22 -27.08
C ALA A 101 2.47 -8.73 -28.19
N SER A 102 3.75 -8.97 -27.86
CA SER A 102 4.67 -9.72 -28.72
C SER A 102 4.89 -11.08 -28.08
N THR A 103 4.45 -12.14 -28.77
CA THR A 103 4.83 -13.55 -28.52
C THR A 103 6.18 -13.87 -29.13
#